data_AF-A0A7X8FYT4-F1
#
_entry.id   AF-A0A7X8FYT4-F1
#
_cell.length_a   1.000
_cell.length_b   1.000
_cell.length_c   1.000
_cell.angle_alpha   90.00
_cell.angle_beta   90.00
_cell.angle_gamma   90.00
#
_symmetry.space_group_name_H-M   'P 1'
#
loop_
_entity.id
_entity.type
_entity.pdbx_description
1 polymer ?
#
loop_
_entity_poly.entity_id
_entity_poly.type
_entity_poly.pdbx_seq_one_letter_code
_entity_poly.pdbx_strand_id
1 'polypeptide(L)'
;MRDDDSILNNFNKNINIIGALILLFLFIYMINGFFYHVREYKKNKVENYYNLKNIKMEKSMFYNNLKFYIALSEKTIKDEKLKKLISNLNNENIKDIENILYGVQKILSCENIYIMDKNGEVIISVDKNFYNNNYSFRPYFQNGLKGEVTVYPALGITTNERGIYRYAFLYR
;
A
#
# COMPACT_ATOMS: atom_id res chain seq x y z
N MET A 1 1.41 -0.80 86.77
CA MET A 1 1.01 -2.18 86.43
C MET A 1 -0.32 -2.25 85.69
N ARG A 2 -1.48 -1.91 86.29
CA ARG A 2 -2.77 -2.01 85.56
C ARG A 2 -2.97 -0.96 84.44
N ASP A 3 -2.33 0.20 84.54
CA ASP A 3 -2.42 1.26 83.52
C ASP A 3 -1.47 1.04 82.33
N ASP A 4 -0.31 0.41 82.56
CA ASP A 4 0.69 0.13 81.52
C ASP A 4 0.17 -0.89 80.48
N ASP A 5 -0.56 -1.91 80.94
CA ASP A 5 -1.18 -2.93 80.08
C ASP A 5 -2.31 -2.36 79.21
N SER A 6 -3.03 -1.34 79.69
CA SER A 6 -4.10 -0.65 78.94
C SER A 6 -3.52 0.21 77.81
N ILE A 7 -2.43 0.92 78.09
CA ILE A 7 -1.71 1.74 77.10
C ILE A 7 -1.12 0.85 76.01
N LEU A 8 -0.49 -0.27 76.39
CA LEU A 8 0.10 -1.21 75.44
C LEU A 8 -0.96 -1.87 74.53
N ASN A 9 -2.12 -2.22 75.08
CA ASN A 9 -3.23 -2.79 74.30
C ASN A 9 -3.83 -1.78 73.31
N ASN A 10 -4.00 -0.52 73.71
CA ASN A 10 -4.47 0.53 72.81
C ASN A 10 -3.46 0.83 71.69
N PHE A 11 -2.16 0.80 72.00
CA PHE A 11 -1.10 0.98 71.02
C PHE A 11 -1.10 -0.14 69.97
N ASN A 12 -1.19 -1.41 70.39
CA ASN A 12 -1.26 -2.56 69.47
C ASN A 12 -2.53 -2.54 68.61
N LYS A 13 -3.67 -2.11 69.17
CA LYS A 13 -4.92 -1.95 68.42
C LYS A 13 -4.78 -0.90 67.31
N ASN A 14 -4.13 0.23 67.58
CA ASN A 14 -3.90 1.28 66.59
C ASN A 14 -2.97 0.80 65.45
N ILE A 15 -1.93 0.04 65.77
CA ILE A 15 -1.03 -0.56 64.75
C ILE A 15 -1.81 -1.50 63.83
N ASN A 16 -2.67 -2.36 64.38
CA ASN A 16 -3.49 -3.29 63.58
C ASN A 16 -4.46 -2.55 62.65
N ILE A 17 -5.06 -1.45 63.13
CA ILE A 17 -5.96 -0.61 62.31
C ILE A 17 -5.18 0.03 61.15
N ILE A 18 -4.01 0.59 61.41
CA ILE A 18 -3.16 1.19 60.37
C ILE A 18 -2.75 0.13 59.34
N GLY A 19 -2.33 -1.05 59.78
CA GLY A 19 -2.00 -2.17 58.90
C GLY A 19 -3.18 -2.58 58.02
N ALA A 20 -4.39 -2.67 58.58
CA ALA A 20 -5.60 -2.98 57.83
C ALA A 20 -5.93 -1.91 56.77
N LEU A 21 -5.74 -0.62 57.08
CA LEU A 21 -5.95 0.46 56.13
C LEU A 21 -4.95 0.44 54.98
N ILE A 22 -3.68 0.12 55.26
CA ILE A 22 -2.65 -0.03 54.22
C ILE A 22 -3.00 -1.21 53.29
N LEU A 23 -3.41 -2.34 53.86
CA LEU A 23 -3.83 -3.50 53.07
C LEU A 23 -5.05 -3.19 52.20
N LEU A 24 -6.02 -2.45 52.75
CA LEU A 24 -7.19 -2.00 51.99
C LEU A 24 -6.80 -1.07 50.83
N PHE A 25 -5.89 -0.13 51.07
CA PHE A 25 -5.38 0.78 50.04
C PHE A 25 -4.65 0.00 48.92
N LEU A 26 -3.78 -0.94 49.27
CA LEU A 26 -3.10 -1.81 48.30
C LEU A 26 -4.08 -2.65 47.50
N PHE A 27 -5.12 -3.18 48.15
CA PHE A 27 -6.16 -3.95 47.50
C PHE A 27 -6.96 -3.11 46.49
N ILE A 28 -7.34 -1.88 46.86
CA ILE A 28 -7.99 -0.92 45.96
C ILE A 28 -7.08 -0.58 44.78
N TYR A 29 -5.79 -0.35 45.03
CA TYR A 29 -4.82 -0.07 43.97
C TYR A 29 -4.71 -1.24 42.97
N MET A 30 -4.65 -2.47 43.48
CA MET A 30 -4.60 -3.68 42.66
C MET A 30 -5.86 -3.85 41.79
N ILE A 31 -7.05 -3.60 42.35
CA ILE A 31 -8.33 -3.65 41.61
C ILE A 31 -8.33 -2.62 40.47
N ASN A 32 -7.92 -1.38 40.75
CA ASN A 32 -7.87 -0.33 39.73
C ASN A 32 -6.87 -0.67 38.62
N GLY A 33 -5.69 -1.17 38.98
CA GLY A 33 -4.70 -1.65 38.00
C GLY A 33 -5.25 -2.78 37.13
N PHE A 34 -5.95 -3.74 37.73
CA PHE A 34 -6.60 -4.83 36.98
C PHE A 34 -7.63 -4.29 35.98
N PHE A 35 -8.54 -3.42 36.40
CA PHE A 35 -9.55 -2.84 35.51
C PHE A 35 -8.92 -1.98 34.41
N TYR A 36 -7.85 -1.24 34.72
CA TYR A 36 -7.10 -0.46 33.74
C TYR A 36 -6.51 -1.37 32.66
N HIS A 37 -5.82 -2.45 33.05
CA HIS A 37 -5.25 -3.40 32.10
C HIS A 37 -6.30 -4.12 31.25
N VAL A 38 -7.44 -4.51 31.83
CA VAL A 38 -8.55 -5.11 31.07
C VAL A 38 -9.10 -4.12 30.04
N ARG A 39 -9.24 -2.84 30.39
CA ARG A 39 -9.72 -1.79 29.49
C ARG A 39 -8.73 -1.54 28.35
N GLU A 40 -7.44 -1.43 28.66
CA GLU A 40 -6.37 -1.26 27.68
C GLU A 40 -6.27 -2.45 26.72
N TYR A 41 -6.35 -3.68 27.25
CA TYR A 41 -6.35 -4.88 26.41
C TYR A 41 -7.51 -4.88 25.40
N LYS A 42 -8.72 -4.53 25.84
CA LYS A 42 -9.89 -4.42 24.95
C LYS A 42 -9.68 -3.34 23.88
N LYS A 43 -9.20 -2.16 24.28
CA LYS A 43 -8.92 -1.04 23.36
C LYS A 43 -7.92 -1.44 22.29
N ASN A 44 -6.78 -2.02 22.68
CA ASN A 44 -5.73 -2.47 21.76
C ASN A 44 -6.24 -3.55 20.80
N LYS A 45 -7.08 -4.49 21.27
CA LYS A 45 -7.65 -5.53 20.39
C LYS A 45 -8.58 -4.94 19.32
N VAL A 46 -9.41 -3.96 19.70
CA VAL A 46 -10.31 -3.26 18.76
C VAL A 46 -9.51 -2.46 17.73
N GLU A 47 -8.51 -1.69 18.19
CA GLU A 47 -7.65 -0.89 17.33
C GLU A 47 -6.86 -1.76 16.34
N ASN A 48 -6.25 -2.85 16.82
CA ASN A 48 -5.56 -3.81 15.95
C ASN A 48 -6.48 -4.46 14.93
N TYR A 49 -7.74 -4.76 15.29
CA TYR A 49 -8.72 -5.29 14.36
C TYR A 49 -9.02 -4.30 13.22
N TYR A 50 -9.23 -3.02 13.54
CA TYR A 50 -9.44 -1.99 12.53
C TYR A 50 -8.21 -1.74 11.66
N ASN A 51 -7.01 -1.72 12.25
CA ASN A 51 -5.76 -1.60 11.50
C ASN A 51 -5.59 -2.76 10.51
N LEU A 52 -5.79 -4.00 10.96
CA LEU A 52 -5.73 -5.17 10.08
C LEU A 52 -6.81 -5.13 8.99
N LYS A 53 -8.03 -4.68 9.31
CA LYS A 53 -9.10 -4.53 8.33
C LYS A 53 -8.74 -3.48 7.28
N ASN A 54 -8.20 -2.33 7.67
CA ASN A 54 -7.77 -1.27 6.78
C ASN A 54 -6.64 -1.74 5.85
N ILE A 55 -5.63 -2.42 6.41
CA ILE A 55 -4.53 -3.01 5.62
C ILE A 55 -5.07 -4.01 4.60
N LYS A 56 -6.01 -4.88 5.00
CA LYS A 56 -6.65 -5.84 4.07
C LYS A 56 -7.44 -5.13 2.97
N MET A 57 -8.20 -4.09 3.33
CA MET A 57 -8.98 -3.28 2.39
C MET A 57 -8.07 -2.59 1.38
N GLU A 58 -7.02 -1.93 1.85
CA GLU A 58 -6.02 -1.25 1.02
C GLU A 58 -5.33 -2.22 0.06
N LYS A 59 -4.89 -3.38 0.57
CA LYS A 59 -4.33 -4.45 -0.25
C LYS A 59 -5.33 -4.94 -1.31
N SER A 60 -6.61 -5.06 -0.97
CA SER A 60 -7.64 -5.48 -1.93
C SER A 60 -7.91 -4.43 -3.00
N MET A 61 -7.95 -3.13 -2.64
CA MET A 61 -8.09 -2.03 -3.59
C MET A 61 -6.89 -1.97 -4.54
N PHE A 62 -5.67 -2.14 -4.02
CA PHE A 62 -4.47 -2.24 -4.82
C PHE A 62 -4.55 -3.37 -5.85
N TYR A 63 -4.95 -4.58 -5.44
CA TYR A 63 -5.11 -5.70 -6.38
C TYR A 63 -6.24 -5.50 -7.38
N ASN A 64 -7.35 -4.88 -6.99
CA ASN A 64 -8.45 -4.60 -7.90
C ASN A 64 -8.04 -3.58 -8.95
N ASN A 65 -7.38 -2.50 -8.53
CA ASN A 65 -6.78 -1.53 -9.44
C ASN A 65 -5.80 -2.24 -10.37
N LEU A 66 -4.94 -3.12 -9.85
CA LEU A 66 -4.00 -3.88 -10.65
C LEU A 66 -4.69 -4.75 -11.71
N LYS A 67 -5.75 -5.48 -11.34
CA LYS A 67 -6.57 -6.26 -12.26
C LYS A 67 -7.23 -5.38 -13.33
N PHE A 68 -7.72 -4.21 -12.95
CA PHE A 68 -8.31 -3.25 -13.87
C PHE A 68 -7.28 -2.75 -14.90
N TYR A 69 -6.07 -2.39 -14.47
CA TYR A 69 -4.97 -2.01 -15.37
C TYR A 69 -4.63 -3.14 -16.35
N ILE A 70 -4.51 -4.38 -15.86
CA ILE A 70 -4.21 -5.56 -16.69
C ILE A 70 -5.32 -5.77 -17.72
N ALA A 71 -6.58 -5.83 -17.28
CA ALA A 71 -7.73 -6.04 -18.16
C ALA A 71 -7.86 -4.94 -19.21
N LEU A 72 -7.62 -3.67 -18.85
CA LEU A 72 -7.64 -2.59 -19.81
C LEU A 72 -6.46 -2.70 -20.78
N SER A 73 -5.26 -3.04 -20.31
CA SER A 73 -4.11 -3.26 -21.20
C SER A 73 -4.39 -4.36 -22.23
N GLU A 74 -5.00 -5.47 -21.81
CA GLU A 74 -5.42 -6.55 -22.71
C GLU A 74 -6.49 -6.11 -23.70
N LYS A 75 -7.46 -5.30 -23.26
CA LYS A 75 -8.51 -4.75 -24.13
C LYS A 75 -7.92 -3.77 -25.15
N THR A 76 -7.05 -2.87 -24.72
CA THR A 76 -6.34 -1.91 -25.58
C THR A 76 -5.46 -2.65 -26.58
N ILE A 77 -4.80 -3.74 -26.17
CA ILE A 77 -4.06 -4.62 -27.09
C ILE A 77 -4.98 -5.19 -28.17
N LYS A 78 -6.19 -5.62 -27.82
CA LYS A 78 -7.13 -6.24 -28.78
C LYS A 78 -7.85 -5.23 -29.68
N ASP A 79 -7.69 -3.93 -29.46
CA ASP A 79 -8.31 -2.91 -30.30
C ASP A 79 -7.71 -2.91 -31.71
N GLU A 80 -8.50 -3.36 -32.70
CA GLU A 80 -8.06 -3.47 -34.09
C GLU A 80 -7.69 -2.11 -34.71
N LYS A 81 -8.35 -1.02 -34.29
CA LYS A 81 -8.03 0.33 -34.77
C LYS A 81 -6.65 0.74 -34.29
N LEU A 82 -6.36 0.53 -33.01
CA LEU A 82 -5.05 0.85 -32.44
C LEU A 82 -3.95 -0.02 -33.07
N LYS A 83 -4.18 -1.33 -33.24
CA LYS A 83 -3.23 -2.21 -33.94
C LYS A 83 -2.94 -1.72 -35.36
N LYS A 84 -3.97 -1.35 -36.12
CA LYS A 84 -3.82 -0.87 -37.50
C LYS A 84 -3.07 0.47 -37.57
N LEU A 85 -3.31 1.37 -36.62
CA LEU A 85 -2.61 2.64 -36.51
C LEU A 85 -1.12 2.43 -36.21
N ILE A 86 -0.80 1.62 -35.19
CA ILE A 86 0.60 1.38 -34.83
C ILE A 86 1.31 0.56 -35.94
N SER A 87 0.63 -0.37 -36.63
CA SER A 87 1.23 -1.16 -37.72
C SER A 87 1.60 -0.30 -38.94
N ASN A 88 0.88 0.80 -39.16
CA ASN A 88 1.11 1.75 -40.26
C ASN A 88 1.65 3.09 -39.73
N LEU A 89 2.53 3.05 -38.73
CA LEU A 89 3.10 4.22 -38.08
C LEU A 89 3.69 5.22 -39.09
N ASN A 90 3.19 6.46 -39.06
CA ASN A 90 3.68 7.57 -39.86
C ASN A 90 3.54 8.90 -39.08
N ASN A 91 4.17 9.96 -39.59
CA ASN A 91 4.16 11.27 -38.91
C ASN A 91 2.74 11.86 -38.75
N GLU A 92 1.79 11.44 -39.59
CA GLU A 92 0.41 11.94 -39.56
C GLU A 92 -0.42 11.27 -38.45
N ASN A 93 -0.18 9.98 -38.17
CA ASN A 93 -0.96 9.21 -37.20
C ASN A 93 -0.33 9.12 -35.80
N ILE A 94 0.94 9.53 -35.63
CA ILE A 94 1.57 9.61 -34.29
C ILE A 94 0.72 10.47 -33.35
N LYS A 95 0.19 11.61 -33.84
CA LYS A 95 -0.64 12.50 -33.03
C LYS A 95 -1.93 11.83 -32.57
N ASP A 96 -2.55 11.02 -33.43
CA ASP A 96 -3.75 10.27 -33.08
C ASP A 96 -3.47 9.21 -32.01
N ILE A 97 -2.33 8.52 -32.12
CA ILE A 97 -1.92 7.53 -31.13
C ILE A 97 -1.57 8.20 -29.79
N GLU A 98 -0.85 9.33 -29.80
CA GLU A 98 -0.58 10.12 -28.59
C GLU A 98 -1.89 10.54 -27.90
N ASN A 99 -2.90 10.98 -28.66
CA ASN A 99 -4.20 11.35 -28.11
C ASN A 99 -4.94 10.16 -27.49
N ILE A 100 -4.87 8.97 -28.12
CA ILE A 100 -5.41 7.73 -27.54
C ILE A 100 -4.68 7.40 -26.24
N LEU A 101 -3.35 7.42 -26.25
CA LEU A 101 -2.53 7.16 -25.07
C LEU A 101 -2.84 8.15 -23.94
N TYR A 102 -3.02 9.43 -24.24
CA TYR A 102 -3.41 10.44 -23.26
C TYR A 102 -4.79 10.16 -22.64
N GLY A 103 -5.76 9.72 -23.45
CA GLY A 103 -7.06 9.28 -22.95
C GLY A 103 -6.94 8.07 -22.02
N VAL A 104 -6.16 7.07 -22.42
CA VAL A 104 -5.86 5.89 -21.60
C VAL A 104 -5.15 6.29 -20.31
N GLN A 105 -4.15 7.18 -20.37
CA GLN A 105 -3.43 7.68 -19.20
C GLN A 105 -4.37 8.30 -18.17
N LYS A 106 -5.35 9.10 -18.62
CA LYS A 106 -6.37 9.69 -17.75
C LYS A 106 -7.29 8.66 -17.12
N ILE A 107 -7.82 7.72 -17.92
CA ILE A 107 -8.70 6.64 -17.44
C ILE A 107 -7.97 5.79 -16.40
N LEU A 108 -6.70 5.52 -16.66
CA LEU A 108 -5.83 4.73 -15.81
C LEU A 108 -5.27 5.53 -14.63
N SER A 109 -5.30 6.87 -14.66
CA SER A 109 -4.60 7.71 -13.68
C SER A 109 -3.14 7.26 -13.49
N CYS A 110 -2.46 6.88 -14.57
CA CYS A 110 -1.05 6.50 -14.53
C CYS A 110 -0.16 7.70 -14.81
N GLU A 111 0.99 7.74 -14.17
CA GLU A 111 1.93 8.85 -14.27
C GLU A 111 2.48 9.03 -15.69
N ASN A 112 2.85 7.92 -16.34
CA ASN A 112 3.43 7.92 -17.69
C ASN A 112 2.88 6.73 -18.50
N ILE A 113 2.73 6.94 -19.80
CA ILE A 113 2.35 5.89 -20.76
C ILE A 113 3.09 6.10 -22.09
N TYR A 114 3.58 5.01 -22.66
CA TYR A 114 4.36 5.04 -23.90
C TYR A 114 4.32 3.68 -24.59
N ILE A 115 4.64 3.67 -25.88
CA ILE A 115 4.78 2.48 -26.72
C ILE A 115 6.27 2.31 -27.04
N MET A 116 6.75 1.08 -26.87
CA MET A 116 8.10 0.69 -27.27
C MET A 116 8.07 -0.18 -28.53
N ASP A 117 9.13 -0.10 -29.32
CA ASP A 117 9.39 -1.06 -30.40
C ASP A 117 9.90 -2.40 -29.83
N LYS A 118 10.16 -3.36 -30.73
CA LYS A 118 10.68 -4.70 -30.37
C LYS A 118 12.09 -4.69 -29.78
N ASN A 119 12.84 -3.59 -29.92
CA ASN A 119 14.18 -3.41 -29.39
C ASN A 119 14.17 -2.65 -28.05
N GLY A 120 12.99 -2.29 -27.54
CA GLY A 120 12.80 -1.59 -26.27
C GLY A 120 12.96 -0.09 -26.37
N GLU A 121 13.02 0.48 -27.57
CA GLU A 121 13.07 1.93 -27.78
C GLU A 121 11.66 2.52 -27.75
N VAL A 122 11.48 3.63 -27.01
CA VAL A 122 10.20 4.34 -27.00
C VAL A 122 9.99 5.10 -28.29
N ILE A 123 8.97 4.69 -29.04
CA ILE A 123 8.59 5.25 -30.34
C ILE A 123 7.43 6.24 -30.26
N ILE A 124 6.59 6.14 -29.21
CA ILE A 124 5.46 7.04 -28.97
C ILE A 124 5.33 7.24 -27.47
N SER A 125 5.21 8.49 -27.02
CA SER A 125 5.00 8.79 -25.60
C SER A 125 4.15 10.04 -25.44
N VAL A 126 3.33 10.06 -24.38
CA VAL A 126 2.64 11.29 -23.98
C VAL A 126 3.62 12.30 -23.39
N ASP A 127 4.59 11.84 -22.59
CA ASP A 127 5.68 12.67 -22.10
C ASP A 127 6.90 12.52 -23.02
N LYS A 128 7.33 13.64 -23.61
CA LYS A 128 8.44 13.68 -24.54
C LYS A 128 9.78 13.29 -23.93
N ASN A 129 9.94 13.38 -22.61
CA ASN A 129 11.15 12.97 -21.91
C ASN A 129 11.46 11.48 -22.09
N PHE A 130 10.47 10.68 -22.50
CA PHE A 130 10.64 9.26 -22.74
C PHE A 130 11.01 8.92 -24.18
N TYR A 131 10.85 9.84 -25.15
CA TYR A 131 11.15 9.56 -26.56
C TYR A 131 12.60 9.11 -26.76
N ASN A 132 12.79 8.08 -27.59
CA ASN A 132 14.10 7.49 -27.94
C ASN A 132 14.88 6.89 -26.75
N ASN A 133 14.30 6.85 -25.56
CA ASN A 133 14.90 6.10 -24.45
C ASN A 133 14.70 4.60 -24.69
N ASN A 134 15.74 3.83 -24.38
CA ASN A 134 15.70 2.38 -24.49
C ASN A 134 15.54 1.73 -23.10
N TYR A 135 14.55 0.85 -22.96
CA TYR A 135 14.27 0.10 -21.74
C TYR A 135 14.34 -1.42 -21.94
N SER A 136 15.05 -1.89 -22.96
CA SER A 136 15.19 -3.34 -23.27
C SER A 136 15.77 -4.16 -22.11
N PHE A 137 16.60 -3.54 -21.28
CA PHE A 137 17.19 -4.14 -20.09
C PHE A 137 16.22 -4.29 -18.93
N ARG A 138 14.99 -3.75 -19.03
CA ARG A 138 14.01 -3.78 -17.94
C ARG A 138 13.29 -5.13 -17.88
N PRO A 139 13.11 -5.71 -16.68
CA PRO A 139 12.40 -6.99 -16.53
C PRO A 139 10.98 -6.99 -17.11
N TYR A 140 10.25 -5.87 -16.98
CA TYR A 140 8.89 -5.77 -17.54
C TYR A 140 8.87 -5.89 -19.07
N PHE A 141 9.90 -5.37 -19.75
CA PHE A 141 10.02 -5.46 -21.21
C PHE A 141 10.39 -6.89 -21.61
N GLN A 142 11.42 -7.46 -20.98
CA GLN A 142 11.90 -8.82 -21.27
C GLN A 142 10.83 -9.90 -21.03
N ASN A 143 10.06 -9.78 -19.97
CA ASN A 143 8.96 -10.70 -19.67
C ASN A 143 7.74 -10.41 -20.57
N GLY A 144 7.51 -9.15 -20.89
CA GLY A 144 6.50 -8.72 -21.84
C GLY A 144 6.64 -9.36 -23.23
N LEU A 145 7.86 -9.45 -23.76
CA LEU A 145 8.15 -10.15 -25.01
C LEU A 145 7.74 -11.63 -25.02
N LYS A 146 7.57 -12.25 -23.85
CA LYS A 146 7.09 -13.64 -23.72
C LYS A 146 5.56 -13.74 -23.78
N GLY A 147 4.87 -12.63 -23.98
CA GLY A 147 3.41 -12.54 -23.96
C GLY A 147 2.80 -12.41 -22.56
N GLU A 148 3.64 -12.18 -21.54
CA GLU A 148 3.18 -12.04 -20.16
C GLU A 148 2.83 -10.58 -19.84
N VAL A 149 1.67 -10.33 -19.23
CA VAL A 149 1.41 -9.03 -18.61
C VAL A 149 2.24 -8.91 -17.34
N THR A 150 3.05 -7.87 -17.25
CA THR A 150 4.04 -7.76 -16.17
C THR A 150 3.82 -6.52 -15.32
N VAL A 151 4.10 -6.69 -14.03
CA VAL A 151 4.01 -5.64 -13.01
C VAL A 151 5.32 -5.65 -12.25
N TYR A 152 6.05 -4.52 -12.28
CA TYR A 152 7.41 -4.45 -11.76
C TYR A 152 7.62 -3.17 -10.95
N PRO A 153 7.76 -3.27 -9.61
CA PRO A 153 8.13 -2.13 -8.79
C PRO A 153 9.61 -1.80 -9.02
N ALA A 154 9.91 -0.54 -9.38
CA ALA A 154 11.27 -0.10 -9.67
C ALA A 154 11.49 1.39 -9.39
N LEU A 155 12.76 1.79 -9.34
CA LEU A 155 13.18 3.19 -9.47
C LEU A 155 13.33 3.53 -10.95
N GLY A 156 12.64 4.58 -11.41
CA GLY A 156 12.73 5.08 -12.77
C GLY A 156 14.09 5.70 -13.05
N ILE A 157 14.71 5.36 -14.19
CA ILE A 157 15.96 6.03 -14.62
C ILE A 157 15.70 7.41 -15.22
N THR A 158 14.51 7.63 -15.77
CA THR A 158 14.14 8.87 -16.45
C THR A 158 13.49 9.85 -15.49
N THR A 159 12.61 9.37 -14.60
CA THR A 159 11.93 10.21 -13.60
C THR A 159 12.72 10.32 -12.30
N ASN A 160 13.61 9.37 -11.99
CA ASN A 160 14.24 9.21 -10.68
C ASN A 160 13.24 8.97 -9.53
N GLU A 161 12.05 8.45 -9.85
CA GLU A 161 10.98 8.19 -8.89
C GLU A 161 10.71 6.69 -8.72
N ARG A 162 10.26 6.30 -7.51
CA ARG A 162 9.86 4.92 -7.23
C ARG A 162 8.42 4.73 -7.69
N GLY A 163 8.19 3.74 -8.53
CA GLY A 163 6.87 3.48 -9.09
C GLY A 163 6.63 2.02 -9.42
N ILE A 164 5.42 1.74 -9.88
CA ILE A 164 5.01 0.43 -10.39
C ILE A 164 4.90 0.53 -11.90
N TYR A 165 5.85 -0.11 -12.59
CA TYR A 165 5.89 -0.19 -14.03
C TYR A 165 5.02 -1.36 -14.50
N ARG A 166 4.23 -1.13 -15.53
CA ARG A 166 3.35 -2.13 -16.12
C ARG A 166 3.65 -2.20 -17.61
N TYR A 167 3.72 -3.41 -18.13
CA TYR A 167 3.97 -3.63 -19.55
C TYR A 167 3.00 -4.67 -20.10
N ALA A 168 2.52 -4.41 -21.30
CA ALA A 168 1.68 -5.31 -22.06
C ALA A 168 2.13 -5.30 -23.53
N PHE A 169 2.30 -6.48 -24.11
CA PHE A 169 2.83 -6.64 -25.46
C PHE A 169 1.73 -6.46 -26.51
N LEU A 170 1.94 -5.57 -27.48
CA LEU A 170 0.92 -5.18 -28.47
C LEU A 170 0.97 -5.98 -29.78
N TYR A 171 1.92 -6.90 -29.97
CA TYR A 171 2.16 -7.52 -31.28
C TYR A 171 2.28 -9.05 -31.31
N ARG A 172 2.02 -9.60 -32.50
CA ARG A 172 2.54 -10.86 -33.03
C ARG A 172 2.75 -10.64 -34.52
#